data_AF-A0A1F9X5B0-F1
#
_entry.id   AF-A0A1F9X5B0-F1
#
_cell.length_a   1.000
_cell.length_b   1.000
_cell.length_c   1.000
_cell.angle_alpha   90.00
_cell.angle_beta   90.00
_cell.angle_gamma   90.00
#
_symmetry.space_group_name_H-M   'P 1'
#
loop_
_entity.id
_entity.type
_entity.pdbx_description
1 polymer ?
#
loop_
_entity_poly.entity_id
_entity_poly.type
_entity_poly.pdbx_seq_one_letter_code
_entity_poly.pdbx_strand_id
1 'polypeptide(L)'
;MFEQAFKNIDDILHTDAGSATELDYVEQTSWILFLKYLDDLDETKKGEAALAGKKYNYILDPQYRWDTWACPKTKDGKLDHNKALDGDDLKDFVNLKLFPYLKKFKAEEPNTIEYKIGEIFSELKNKISSGYKLREILNIVDSMHFRLHEEKHELSHLYEAKIKNMGNAGRNGGEYYTPRPLIRTIVNVVAPEIGDKIYDGACGSAGFLVESYNYLTQNKAKLSSNQMEKLQNTTFYGKEIKSLAYIIGIMNMILHGIEAPNIRHMNTLSENINDIQEKDRYDVVLANPPFGAGIGREIQQNFPIKTGETAFLFLQHFIKILKAGGKAGVVIKNTFLSNTDNASVSLRKLLLESCNLHTVLDLPGGTFAGAGVKTVVLFFEKGVATKKVWFYQLNLDRNLGKTNPLNEKDLEEFVKLQKTKAKSANSWTVDVANIDQETFDLSAKNPNKAEEAALRNPKLILEAMKKLDAEAEKILNSIKSKL
;
A
#
# COMPACT_ATOMS: atom_id res chain seq x y z
N MET A 1 -5.82 -18.95 -16.55
CA MET A 1 -7.17 -18.67 -17.15
C MET A 1 -7.64 -17.28 -16.76
N PHE A 2 -7.33 -16.85 -15.53
CA PHE A 2 -7.77 -15.57 -14.99
C PHE A 2 -7.07 -14.35 -15.61
N GLU A 3 -5.84 -14.48 -16.10
CA GLU A 3 -5.13 -13.37 -16.78
C GLU A 3 -5.92 -12.85 -17.99
N GLN A 4 -6.38 -13.75 -18.85
CA GLN A 4 -7.21 -13.39 -20.01
C GLN A 4 -8.56 -12.79 -19.57
N ALA A 5 -9.16 -13.30 -18.50
CA ALA A 5 -10.40 -12.77 -17.95
C ALA A 5 -10.23 -11.32 -17.48
N PHE A 6 -9.16 -11.02 -16.73
CA PHE A 6 -8.85 -9.66 -16.30
C PHE A 6 -8.52 -8.70 -17.43
N LYS A 7 -7.84 -9.19 -18.48
CA LYS A 7 -7.59 -8.41 -19.70
C LYS A 7 -8.90 -8.09 -20.42
N ASN A 8 -9.79 -9.07 -20.58
CA ASN A 8 -11.08 -8.86 -21.20
C ASN A 8 -11.93 -7.84 -20.44
N ILE A 9 -11.91 -7.88 -19.10
CA ILE A 9 -12.60 -6.88 -18.27
C ILE A 9 -12.03 -5.48 -18.53
N ASP A 10 -10.71 -5.33 -18.58
CA ASP A 10 -10.07 -4.04 -18.89
C ASP A 10 -10.44 -3.55 -20.29
N ASP A 11 -10.42 -4.43 -21.29
CA ASP A 11 -10.80 -4.09 -22.68
C ASP A 11 -12.26 -3.61 -22.76
N ILE A 12 -13.17 -4.24 -22.01
CA ILE A 12 -14.58 -3.81 -21.92
C ILE A 12 -14.68 -2.44 -21.25
N LEU A 13 -14.03 -2.26 -20.09
CA LEU A 13 -14.04 -1.00 -19.33
C LEU A 13 -13.40 0.14 -20.11
N HIS A 14 -12.35 -0.14 -20.88
CA HIS A 14 -11.67 0.85 -21.71
C HIS A 14 -12.56 1.49 -22.75
N THR A 15 -13.55 0.75 -23.25
CA THR A 15 -14.50 1.26 -24.22
C THR A 15 -15.75 1.88 -23.57
N ASP A 16 -15.94 1.74 -22.26
CA ASP A 16 -17.10 2.31 -21.55
C ASP A 16 -16.92 3.80 -21.28
N ALA A 17 -17.95 4.60 -21.58
CA ALA A 17 -17.87 6.06 -21.46
C ALA A 17 -17.71 6.56 -20.02
N GLY A 18 -18.07 5.74 -19.02
CA GLY A 18 -18.00 6.11 -17.62
C GLY A 18 -16.69 5.72 -16.93
N SER A 19 -15.82 4.93 -17.57
CA SER A 19 -14.52 4.53 -17.02
C SER A 19 -13.39 5.10 -17.88
N ALA A 20 -12.69 6.12 -17.37
CA ALA A 20 -11.73 6.89 -18.16
C ALA A 20 -10.27 6.58 -17.81
N THR A 21 -10.01 5.99 -16.65
CA THR A 21 -8.65 5.82 -16.12
C THR A 21 -8.42 4.39 -15.61
N GLU A 22 -7.15 3.97 -15.53
CA GLU A 22 -6.78 2.68 -14.90
C GLU A 22 -7.28 2.59 -13.44
N LEU A 23 -7.37 3.72 -12.74
CA LEU A 23 -7.95 3.81 -11.40
C LEU A 23 -9.43 3.41 -11.41
N ASP A 24 -10.21 3.87 -12.39
CA ASP A 24 -11.61 3.46 -12.54
C ASP A 24 -11.71 1.97 -12.83
N TYR A 25 -10.80 1.41 -13.64
CA TYR A 25 -10.87 -0.01 -14.00
C TYR A 25 -10.64 -0.90 -12.77
N VAL A 26 -9.63 -0.57 -11.97
CA VAL A 26 -9.37 -1.28 -10.70
C VAL A 26 -10.54 -1.09 -9.75
N GLU A 27 -11.06 0.13 -9.58
CA GLU A 27 -12.20 0.42 -8.71
C GLU A 27 -13.43 -0.42 -9.07
N GLN A 28 -13.84 -0.36 -10.34
CA GLN A 28 -15.06 -0.98 -10.82
C GLN A 28 -14.95 -2.51 -10.84
N THR A 29 -13.77 -3.05 -11.19
CA THR A 29 -13.54 -4.49 -11.10
C THR A 29 -13.52 -4.96 -9.65
N SER A 30 -12.97 -4.17 -8.71
CA SER A 30 -12.79 -4.58 -7.31
C SER A 30 -14.12 -4.82 -6.57
N TRP A 31 -15.11 -3.94 -6.74
CA TRP A 31 -16.39 -4.14 -6.05
C TRP A 31 -17.20 -5.30 -6.63
N ILE A 32 -17.08 -5.56 -7.95
CA ILE A 32 -17.72 -6.71 -8.58
C ILE A 32 -17.09 -8.01 -8.08
N LEU A 33 -15.75 -8.08 -8.06
CA LEU A 33 -15.02 -9.21 -7.49
C LEU A 33 -15.35 -9.42 -6.01
N PHE A 34 -15.51 -8.34 -5.25
CA PHE A 34 -15.91 -8.42 -3.84
C PHE A 34 -17.26 -9.14 -3.68
N LEU A 35 -18.27 -8.76 -4.47
CA LEU A 35 -19.59 -9.42 -4.41
C LEU A 35 -19.53 -10.88 -4.86
N LYS A 36 -18.70 -11.22 -5.85
CA LYS A 36 -18.49 -12.61 -6.26
C LYS A 36 -17.77 -13.42 -5.18
N TYR A 37 -16.81 -12.81 -4.49
CA TYR A 37 -16.15 -13.42 -3.34
C TYR A 37 -17.14 -13.69 -2.20
N LEU A 38 -18.05 -12.76 -1.90
CA LEU A 38 -19.08 -12.97 -0.88
C LEU A 38 -19.98 -14.16 -1.19
N ASP A 39 -20.33 -14.35 -2.45
CA ASP A 39 -21.10 -15.51 -2.91
C ASP A 39 -20.34 -16.84 -2.67
N ASP A 40 -19.05 -16.90 -3.00
CA ASP A 40 -18.23 -18.08 -2.73
C ASP A 40 -18.01 -18.33 -1.23
N LEU A 41 -17.91 -17.25 -0.44
CA LEU A 41 -17.84 -17.31 1.01
C LEU A 41 -19.14 -17.87 1.59
N ASP A 42 -20.30 -17.40 1.14
CA ASP A 42 -21.61 -17.89 1.57
C ASP A 42 -21.75 -19.39 1.29
N GLU A 43 -21.36 -19.87 0.11
CA GLU A 43 -21.41 -21.31 -0.20
C GLU A 43 -20.44 -22.14 0.66
N THR A 44 -19.26 -21.59 0.98
CA THR A 44 -18.32 -22.24 1.91
C THR A 44 -18.90 -22.34 3.32
N LYS A 45 -19.38 -21.23 3.89
CA LYS A 45 -19.96 -21.19 5.25
C LYS A 45 -21.25 -22.00 5.36
N LYS A 46 -22.04 -22.06 4.29
CA LYS A 46 -23.23 -22.93 4.18
C LYS A 46 -22.84 -24.41 4.25
N GLY A 47 -21.77 -24.80 3.54
CA GLY A 47 -21.21 -26.15 3.62
C GLY A 47 -20.76 -26.50 5.04
N GLU A 48 -20.01 -25.61 5.69
CA GLU A 48 -19.56 -25.76 7.08
C GLU A 48 -20.74 -25.88 8.06
N ALA A 49 -21.76 -25.02 7.91
CA ALA A 49 -22.95 -25.07 8.75
C ALA A 49 -23.71 -26.40 8.58
N ALA A 50 -23.87 -26.87 7.34
CA ALA A 50 -24.52 -28.16 7.06
C ALA A 50 -23.76 -29.34 7.70
N LEU A 51 -22.43 -29.35 7.61
CA LEU A 51 -21.58 -30.36 8.27
C LEU A 51 -21.71 -30.29 9.80
N ALA A 52 -21.89 -29.10 10.36
CA ALA A 52 -22.13 -28.89 11.78
C ALA A 52 -23.59 -29.10 12.22
N GLY A 53 -24.50 -29.49 11.32
CA GLY A 53 -25.94 -29.64 11.60
C GLY A 53 -26.65 -28.33 11.94
N LYS A 54 -26.09 -27.19 11.53
CA LYS A 54 -26.63 -25.84 11.79
C LYS A 54 -27.25 -25.26 10.52
N LYS A 55 -28.25 -24.39 10.71
CA LYS A 55 -28.80 -23.57 9.62
C LYS A 55 -27.84 -22.41 9.32
N TYR A 56 -27.52 -22.21 8.04
CA TYR A 56 -26.79 -21.03 7.60
C TYR A 56 -27.71 -19.83 7.42
N ASN A 57 -27.29 -18.67 7.92
CA ASN A 57 -27.95 -17.39 7.70
C ASN A 57 -27.09 -16.58 6.76
N TYR A 58 -27.62 -16.29 5.57
CA TYR A 58 -26.95 -15.47 4.57
C TYR A 58 -26.82 -14.02 5.04
N ILE A 59 -25.72 -13.37 4.64
CA ILE A 59 -25.49 -11.95 4.90
C ILE A 59 -26.42 -11.08 4.05
N LEU A 60 -26.61 -11.46 2.77
CA LEU A 60 -27.44 -10.72 1.82
C LEU A 60 -28.85 -11.31 1.70
N ASP A 61 -29.86 -10.44 1.59
CA ASP A 61 -31.22 -10.85 1.25
C ASP A 61 -31.25 -11.53 -0.12
N PRO A 62 -32.16 -12.50 -0.35
CA PRO A 62 -32.16 -13.34 -1.56
C PRO A 62 -32.05 -12.56 -2.88
N GLN A 63 -32.77 -11.45 -3.01
CA GLN A 63 -32.78 -10.65 -4.25
C GLN A 63 -31.46 -9.93 -4.56
N TYR A 64 -30.54 -9.83 -3.61
CA TYR A 64 -29.23 -9.17 -3.77
C TYR A 64 -28.06 -10.15 -3.79
N ARG A 65 -28.32 -11.46 -3.82
CA ARG A 65 -27.28 -12.49 -3.95
C ARG A 65 -26.83 -12.64 -5.39
N TRP A 66 -25.55 -12.97 -5.57
CA TRP A 66 -24.91 -13.05 -6.88
C TRP A 66 -25.64 -14.00 -7.83
N ASP A 67 -26.02 -15.17 -7.34
CA ASP A 67 -26.81 -16.19 -8.05
C ASP A 67 -28.24 -15.75 -8.44
N THR A 68 -28.66 -14.55 -8.04
CA THR A 68 -30.00 -14.02 -8.29
C THR A 68 -29.96 -12.77 -9.18
N TRP A 69 -29.23 -11.72 -8.77
CA TRP A 69 -29.19 -10.48 -9.55
C TRP A 69 -28.10 -10.48 -10.61
N ALA A 70 -26.93 -11.04 -10.28
CA ALA A 70 -25.76 -10.98 -11.16
C ALA A 70 -25.87 -12.08 -12.20
N CYS A 71 -25.81 -13.34 -11.81
CA CYS A 71 -25.79 -14.47 -12.75
C CYS A 71 -26.82 -15.53 -12.35
N PRO A 72 -28.13 -15.29 -12.57
CA PRO A 72 -29.16 -16.29 -12.33
C PRO A 72 -28.96 -17.50 -13.23
N LYS A 73 -28.97 -18.70 -12.65
CA LYS A 73 -28.71 -19.96 -13.36
C LYS A 73 -29.98 -20.79 -13.55
N THR A 74 -30.09 -21.44 -14.71
CA THR A 74 -31.06 -22.50 -14.96
C THR A 74 -30.69 -23.75 -14.17
N LYS A 75 -31.57 -24.77 -14.17
CA LYS A 75 -31.29 -26.07 -13.52
C LYS A 75 -30.02 -26.75 -14.06
N ASP A 76 -29.63 -26.45 -15.29
CA ASP A 76 -28.44 -27.01 -15.94
C ASP A 76 -27.18 -26.18 -15.67
N GLY A 77 -27.24 -25.18 -14.78
CA GLY A 77 -26.11 -24.34 -14.38
C GLY A 77 -25.71 -23.26 -15.40
N LYS A 78 -26.48 -23.07 -16.47
CA LYS A 78 -26.26 -22.01 -17.48
C LYS A 78 -26.97 -20.72 -17.09
N LEU A 79 -26.49 -19.58 -17.60
CA LEU A 79 -27.17 -18.30 -17.40
C LEU A 79 -28.63 -18.37 -17.90
N ASP A 80 -29.58 -18.00 -17.04
CA ASP A 80 -31.00 -17.90 -17.37
C ASP A 80 -31.27 -16.55 -18.02
N HIS A 81 -31.21 -16.50 -19.35
CA HIS A 81 -31.43 -15.28 -20.13
C HIS A 81 -32.82 -14.66 -19.95
N ASN A 82 -33.81 -15.39 -19.42
CA ASN A 82 -35.14 -14.83 -19.15
C ASN A 82 -35.20 -14.07 -17.82
N LYS A 83 -34.24 -14.32 -16.92
CA LYS A 83 -34.15 -13.68 -15.60
C LYS A 83 -32.99 -12.70 -15.49
N ALA A 84 -31.91 -12.94 -16.22
CA ALA A 84 -30.74 -12.10 -16.20
C ALA A 84 -31.08 -10.71 -16.72
N LEU A 85 -30.88 -9.69 -15.87
CA LEU A 85 -31.01 -8.30 -16.28
C LEU A 85 -29.84 -7.91 -17.19
N ASP A 86 -30.09 -7.07 -18.19
CA ASP A 86 -29.07 -6.41 -19.01
C ASP A 86 -29.49 -4.96 -19.30
N GLY A 87 -28.74 -4.26 -20.15
CA GLY A 87 -29.08 -2.90 -20.57
C GLY A 87 -29.36 -1.93 -19.41
N ASP A 88 -30.35 -1.07 -19.59
CA ASP A 88 -30.70 -0.08 -18.57
C ASP A 88 -31.28 -0.72 -17.29
N ASP A 89 -31.99 -1.86 -17.40
CA ASP A 89 -32.57 -2.54 -16.24
C ASP A 89 -31.50 -3.03 -15.25
N LEU A 90 -30.40 -3.61 -15.76
CA LEU A 90 -29.27 -4.03 -14.91
C LEU A 90 -28.59 -2.82 -14.25
N LYS A 91 -28.35 -1.77 -15.04
CA LYS A 91 -27.72 -0.54 -14.56
C LYS A 91 -28.56 0.12 -13.45
N ASP A 92 -29.87 0.22 -13.67
CA ASP A 92 -30.80 0.81 -12.73
C ASP A 92 -30.98 -0.05 -11.48
N PHE A 93 -31.00 -1.38 -11.62
CA PHE A 93 -30.97 -2.28 -10.46
C PHE A 93 -29.73 -2.03 -9.59
N VAL A 94 -28.54 -1.98 -10.21
CA VAL A 94 -27.29 -1.77 -9.50
C VAL A 94 -27.28 -0.41 -8.79
N ASN A 95 -27.63 0.66 -9.50
CA ASN A 95 -27.55 2.03 -9.01
C ASN A 95 -28.64 2.37 -8.00
N LEU A 96 -29.88 1.92 -8.23
CA LEU A 96 -31.06 2.36 -7.49
C LEU A 96 -31.52 1.35 -6.43
N LYS A 97 -31.08 0.09 -6.50
CA LYS A 97 -31.49 -0.97 -5.55
C LYS A 97 -30.31 -1.59 -4.83
N LEU A 98 -29.32 -2.13 -5.54
CA LEU A 98 -28.21 -2.88 -4.94
C LEU A 98 -27.31 -1.99 -4.09
N PHE A 99 -26.75 -0.92 -4.66
CA PHE A 99 -25.87 0.00 -3.92
C PHE A 99 -26.58 0.63 -2.70
N PRO A 100 -27.83 1.15 -2.83
CA PRO A 100 -28.58 1.65 -1.69
C PRO A 100 -28.89 0.60 -0.61
N TYR A 101 -29.02 -0.68 -0.98
CA TYR A 101 -29.16 -1.77 -0.01
C TYR A 101 -27.85 -2.04 0.72
N LEU A 102 -26.74 -2.22 0.01
CA LEU A 102 -25.43 -2.55 0.59
C LEU A 102 -24.90 -1.42 1.50
N LYS A 103 -25.17 -0.15 1.15
CA LYS A 103 -24.81 1.01 1.97
C LYS A 103 -25.49 1.03 3.36
N LYS A 104 -26.60 0.30 3.55
CA LYS A 104 -27.33 0.25 4.83
C LYS A 104 -26.65 -0.63 5.87
N PHE A 105 -25.71 -1.48 5.47
CA PHE A 105 -24.96 -2.28 6.41
C PHE A 105 -24.17 -1.37 7.36
N LYS A 106 -24.36 -1.58 8.65
CA LYS A 106 -23.67 -0.89 9.74
C LYS A 106 -23.26 -1.94 10.76
N ALA A 107 -21.97 -2.02 11.01
CA ALA A 107 -21.39 -2.81 12.09
C ALA A 107 -20.41 -1.91 12.85
N GLU A 108 -20.23 -2.18 14.14
CA GLU A 108 -19.27 -1.42 14.95
C GLU A 108 -17.84 -1.95 14.77
N GLU A 109 -17.72 -3.26 14.54
CA GLU A 109 -16.44 -3.96 14.51
C GLU A 109 -15.85 -4.05 13.09
N PRO A 110 -14.63 -3.55 12.84
CA PRO A 110 -14.04 -3.44 11.50
C PRO A 110 -13.60 -4.78 10.89
N ASN A 111 -13.51 -5.83 11.71
CA ASN A 111 -13.20 -7.20 11.32
C ASN A 111 -14.45 -8.02 10.98
N THR A 112 -15.54 -7.36 10.60
CA THR A 112 -16.75 -8.02 10.11
C THR A 112 -16.91 -7.79 8.61
N ILE A 113 -17.58 -8.71 7.92
CA ILE A 113 -17.87 -8.58 6.49
C ILE A 113 -18.93 -7.49 6.28
N GLU A 114 -19.90 -7.40 7.18
CA GLU A 114 -20.97 -6.40 7.20
C GLU A 114 -20.42 -4.98 7.27
N TYR A 115 -19.43 -4.73 8.12
CA TYR A 115 -18.74 -3.43 8.18
C TYR A 115 -18.14 -3.07 6.82
N LYS A 116 -17.45 -4.03 6.18
CA LYS A 116 -16.81 -3.82 4.88
C LYS A 116 -17.83 -3.52 3.79
N ILE A 117 -18.94 -4.28 3.75
CA ILE A 117 -20.04 -4.00 2.81
C ILE A 117 -20.54 -2.56 3.01
N GLY A 118 -20.83 -2.18 4.24
CA GLY A 118 -21.31 -0.83 4.55
C GLY A 118 -20.35 0.27 4.10
N GLU A 119 -19.06 0.15 4.43
CA GLU A 119 -18.05 1.15 4.10
C GLU A 119 -17.76 1.22 2.60
N ILE A 120 -17.54 0.08 1.94
CA ILE A 120 -17.22 0.03 0.49
C ILE A 120 -18.34 0.69 -0.32
N PHE A 121 -19.60 0.32 -0.07
CA PHE A 121 -20.74 0.81 -0.84
C PHE A 121 -21.30 2.15 -0.34
N SER A 122 -20.79 2.69 0.78
CA SER A 122 -21.08 4.07 1.19
C SER A 122 -20.37 5.10 0.33
N GLU A 123 -19.19 4.75 -0.14
CA GLU A 123 -18.22 5.62 -0.83
C GLU A 123 -18.21 5.41 -2.34
N LEU A 124 -18.36 4.15 -2.78
CA LEU A 124 -18.36 3.84 -4.20
C LEU A 124 -19.63 4.27 -4.90
N LYS A 125 -19.45 4.53 -6.19
CA LYS A 125 -20.53 4.58 -7.16
C LYS A 125 -20.15 3.66 -8.31
N ASN A 126 -21.15 2.99 -8.87
CA ASN A 126 -20.98 2.35 -10.16
C ASN A 126 -20.75 3.44 -11.22
N LYS A 127 -19.60 3.34 -11.88
CA LYS A 127 -19.22 4.23 -13.00
C LYS A 127 -19.47 3.59 -14.36
N ILE A 128 -19.75 2.29 -14.42
CA ILE A 128 -20.00 1.59 -15.68
C ILE A 128 -21.33 2.08 -16.25
N SER A 129 -21.23 2.78 -17.36
CA SER A 129 -22.35 3.52 -17.97
C SER A 129 -23.26 2.62 -18.81
N SER A 130 -22.71 1.59 -19.46
CA SER A 130 -23.47 0.61 -20.24
C SER A 130 -23.77 -0.63 -19.41
N GLY A 131 -25.05 -0.92 -19.18
CA GLY A 131 -25.45 -2.15 -18.51
C GLY A 131 -25.21 -3.41 -19.34
N TYR A 132 -25.11 -3.32 -20.67
CA TYR A 132 -24.65 -4.44 -21.50
C TYR A 132 -23.19 -4.79 -21.21
N LYS A 133 -22.33 -3.78 -21.06
CA LYS A 133 -20.92 -3.99 -20.69
C LYS A 133 -20.79 -4.52 -19.27
N LEU A 134 -21.61 -4.00 -18.35
CA LEU A 134 -21.69 -4.55 -17.00
C LEU A 134 -22.07 -6.04 -17.02
N ARG A 135 -23.08 -6.42 -17.79
CA ARG A 135 -23.47 -7.84 -18.00
C ARG A 135 -22.31 -8.68 -18.51
N GLU A 136 -21.56 -8.22 -19.51
CA GLU A 136 -20.37 -8.92 -20.00
C GLU A 136 -19.32 -9.14 -18.90
N ILE A 137 -19.04 -8.09 -18.10
CA ILE A 137 -18.11 -8.18 -16.97
C ILE A 137 -18.61 -9.18 -15.92
N LEU A 138 -19.89 -9.15 -15.56
CA LEU A 138 -20.49 -10.09 -14.60
C LEU A 138 -20.33 -11.54 -15.06
N ASN A 139 -20.56 -11.80 -16.35
CA ASN A 139 -20.40 -13.14 -16.92
C ASN A 139 -18.94 -13.64 -16.85
N ILE A 140 -17.97 -12.73 -17.07
CA ILE A 140 -16.55 -13.07 -16.93
C ILE A 140 -16.21 -13.35 -15.46
N VAL A 141 -16.65 -12.49 -14.54
CA VAL A 141 -16.39 -12.65 -13.11
C VAL A 141 -17.06 -13.90 -12.53
N ASP A 142 -18.24 -14.29 -13.01
CA ASP A 142 -18.92 -15.53 -12.58
C ASP A 142 -18.13 -16.80 -12.89
N SER A 143 -17.26 -16.76 -13.91
CA SER A 143 -16.34 -17.88 -14.20
C SER A 143 -15.16 -17.97 -13.21
N MET A 144 -14.95 -16.94 -12.39
CA MET A 144 -13.91 -16.90 -11.37
C MET A 144 -14.38 -17.56 -10.08
N HIS A 145 -13.56 -18.46 -9.56
CA HIS A 145 -13.80 -19.17 -8.31
C HIS A 145 -12.71 -18.80 -7.31
N PHE A 146 -13.11 -18.57 -6.06
CA PHE A 146 -12.28 -18.13 -4.95
C PHE A 146 -12.25 -19.18 -3.84
N ARG A 147 -12.41 -20.46 -4.18
CA ARG A 147 -12.57 -21.53 -3.18
C ARG A 147 -11.26 -22.25 -2.91
N LEU A 148 -10.52 -22.58 -3.96
CA LEU A 148 -9.25 -23.28 -3.82
C LEU A 148 -8.12 -22.29 -3.48
N HIS A 149 -7.12 -22.79 -2.78
CA HIS A 149 -5.96 -21.99 -2.40
C HIS A 149 -5.17 -21.55 -3.64
N GLU A 150 -4.99 -22.45 -4.60
CA GLU A 150 -4.31 -22.17 -5.88
C GLU A 150 -5.02 -21.08 -6.69
N GLU A 151 -6.35 -21.09 -6.72
CA GLU A 151 -7.16 -20.06 -7.40
C GLU A 151 -6.97 -18.68 -6.74
N LYS A 152 -7.03 -18.63 -5.40
CA LYS A 152 -6.77 -17.40 -4.64
C LYS A 152 -5.37 -16.85 -4.93
N HIS A 153 -4.34 -17.72 -5.03
CA HIS A 153 -2.98 -17.30 -5.38
C HIS A 153 -2.86 -16.76 -6.81
N GLU A 154 -3.46 -17.42 -7.81
CA GLU A 154 -3.45 -16.89 -9.18
C GLU A 154 -4.13 -15.51 -9.24
N LEU A 155 -5.30 -15.37 -8.59
CA LEU A 155 -6.05 -14.12 -8.54
C LEU A 155 -5.33 -13.02 -7.77
N SER A 156 -4.69 -13.33 -6.65
CA SER A 156 -3.92 -12.35 -5.87
C SER A 156 -2.74 -11.80 -6.68
N HIS A 157 -2.00 -12.65 -7.40
CA HIS A 157 -0.91 -12.23 -8.28
C HIS A 157 -1.38 -11.29 -9.40
N LEU A 158 -2.53 -11.60 -10.01
CA LEU A 158 -3.11 -10.77 -11.07
C LEU A 158 -3.63 -9.44 -10.54
N TYR A 159 -4.26 -9.44 -9.36
CA TYR A 159 -4.72 -8.24 -8.70
C TYR A 159 -3.55 -7.33 -8.29
N GLU A 160 -2.48 -7.91 -7.76
CA GLU A 160 -1.22 -7.22 -7.46
C GLU A 160 -0.60 -6.56 -8.71
N ALA A 161 -0.64 -7.24 -9.86
CA ALA A 161 -0.19 -6.66 -11.12
C ALA A 161 -1.01 -5.42 -11.51
N LYS A 162 -2.34 -5.45 -11.31
CA LYS A 162 -3.20 -4.28 -11.54
C LYS A 162 -2.89 -3.13 -10.58
N ILE A 163 -2.71 -3.41 -9.29
CA ILE A 163 -2.32 -2.40 -8.30
C ILE A 163 -1.00 -1.74 -8.70
N LYS A 164 -0.03 -2.54 -9.16
CA LYS A 164 1.26 -2.03 -9.64
C LYS A 164 1.11 -1.15 -10.89
N ASN A 165 0.29 -1.56 -11.86
CA ASN A 165 0.04 -0.77 -13.08
C ASN A 165 -0.63 0.56 -12.75
N MET A 166 -1.69 0.52 -11.95
CA MET A 166 -2.36 1.70 -11.39
C MET A 166 -1.37 2.61 -10.64
N GLY A 167 -0.46 2.02 -9.85
CA GLY A 167 0.63 2.73 -9.16
C GLY A 167 1.56 3.48 -10.12
N ASN A 168 1.68 3.02 -11.35
CA ASN A 168 2.49 3.63 -12.40
C ASN A 168 1.68 4.56 -13.34
N ALA A 169 0.35 4.65 -13.18
CA ALA A 169 -0.54 5.42 -14.03
C ALA A 169 -0.53 6.91 -13.67
N GLY A 170 0.07 7.73 -14.54
CA GLY A 170 -0.03 9.20 -14.47
C GLY A 170 0.51 9.85 -13.19
N ARG A 171 -0.03 11.04 -12.87
CA ARG A 171 0.40 11.89 -11.75
C ARG A 171 -0.12 11.43 -10.39
N ASN A 172 -1.24 10.70 -10.35
CA ASN A 172 -1.92 10.30 -9.11
C ASN A 172 -1.66 8.83 -8.73
N GLY A 173 -1.14 7.98 -9.64
CA GLY A 173 -0.92 6.56 -9.37
C GLY A 173 0.12 6.29 -8.28
N GLY A 174 1.21 7.06 -8.28
CA GLY A 174 2.34 6.85 -7.35
C GLY A 174 2.02 7.12 -5.87
N GLU A 175 0.86 7.72 -5.57
CA GLU A 175 0.42 7.99 -4.20
C GLU A 175 0.01 6.71 -3.44
N TYR A 176 -0.29 5.61 -4.15
CA TYR A 176 -0.93 4.41 -3.56
C TYR A 176 -0.05 3.16 -3.54
N TYR A 177 1.18 3.25 -4.05
CA TYR A 177 2.03 2.07 -4.27
C TYR A 177 3.43 2.24 -3.72
N THR A 178 3.84 1.26 -2.92
CA THR A 178 5.22 1.08 -2.49
C THR A 178 5.80 -0.13 -3.23
N PRO A 179 7.01 -0.02 -3.84
CA PRO A 179 7.63 -1.15 -4.55
C PRO A 179 7.70 -2.41 -3.67
N ARG A 180 7.17 -3.54 -4.17
CA ARG A 180 7.18 -4.82 -3.43
C ARG A 180 8.58 -5.26 -2.97
N PRO A 181 9.66 -5.10 -3.76
CA PRO A 181 11.02 -5.40 -3.28
C PRO A 181 11.42 -4.59 -2.04
N LEU A 182 10.98 -3.32 -1.96
CA LEU A 182 11.20 -2.48 -0.79
C LEU A 182 10.37 -2.98 0.39
N ILE A 183 9.07 -3.25 0.22
CA ILE A 183 8.21 -3.77 1.29
C ILE A 183 8.81 -5.05 1.88
N ARG A 184 9.16 -6.04 1.04
CA ARG A 184 9.76 -7.31 1.48
C ARG A 184 11.05 -7.09 2.26
N THR A 185 11.89 -6.17 1.79
CA THR A 185 13.12 -5.80 2.49
C THR A 185 12.83 -5.20 3.86
N ILE A 186 11.84 -4.31 3.96
CA ILE A 186 11.45 -3.71 5.24
C ILE A 186 10.90 -4.78 6.20
N VAL A 187 9.98 -5.64 5.72
CA VAL A 187 9.43 -6.76 6.51
C VAL A 187 10.52 -7.70 6.97
N ASN A 188 11.49 -8.04 6.12
CA ASN A 188 12.61 -8.92 6.46
C ASN A 188 13.53 -8.33 7.54
N VAL A 189 13.73 -7.01 7.55
CA VAL A 189 14.57 -6.33 8.56
C VAL A 189 13.82 -6.17 9.88
N VAL A 190 12.53 -5.83 9.83
CA VAL A 190 11.70 -5.69 11.03
C VAL A 190 11.43 -7.06 11.67
N ALA A 191 11.31 -8.10 10.83
CA ALA A 191 11.13 -9.50 11.20
C ALA A 191 9.99 -9.71 12.22
N PRO A 192 8.72 -9.46 11.80
CA PRO A 192 7.57 -9.70 12.65
C PRO A 192 7.44 -11.19 13.00
N GLU A 193 6.87 -11.48 14.17
CA GLU A 193 6.70 -12.84 14.68
C GLU A 193 5.21 -13.20 14.83
N ILE A 194 4.92 -14.51 14.88
CA ILE A 194 3.54 -14.97 15.08
C ILE A 194 3.09 -14.61 16.49
N GLY A 195 2.02 -13.83 16.59
CA GLY A 195 1.50 -13.30 17.85
C GLY A 195 1.66 -11.79 17.98
N ASP A 196 2.51 -11.18 17.15
CA ASP A 196 2.60 -9.72 17.03
C ASP A 196 1.30 -9.13 16.47
N LYS A 197 0.92 -7.96 16.98
CA LYS A 197 -0.02 -7.09 16.29
C LYS A 197 0.74 -6.14 15.36
N ILE A 198 0.46 -6.24 14.06
CA ILE A 198 1.11 -5.50 12.99
C ILE A 198 0.17 -4.39 12.51
N TYR A 199 0.66 -3.16 12.48
CA TYR A 199 -0.12 -1.98 12.15
C TYR A 199 0.47 -1.18 10.98
N ASP A 200 -0.41 -0.78 10.06
CA ASP A 200 -0.11 0.20 9.02
C ASP A 200 -1.16 1.33 9.04
N GLY A 201 -0.78 2.50 9.52
CA GLY A 201 -1.69 3.65 9.63
C GLY A 201 -1.91 4.43 8.32
N ALA A 202 -1.27 4.03 7.23
CA ALA A 202 -1.45 4.62 5.91
C ALA A 202 -1.42 3.49 4.87
N CYS A 203 -2.31 2.51 5.05
CA CYS A 203 -2.08 1.19 4.46
C CYS A 203 -2.24 1.13 2.95
N GLY A 204 -2.95 2.09 2.33
CA GLY A 204 -3.21 2.09 0.91
C GLY A 204 -3.75 0.74 0.44
N SER A 205 -3.07 0.14 -0.54
CA SER A 205 -3.35 -1.21 -1.05
C SER A 205 -3.01 -2.37 -0.09
N ALA A 206 -2.76 -2.10 1.19
CA ALA A 206 -2.39 -3.05 2.24
C ALA A 206 -1.10 -3.85 1.97
N GLY A 207 -0.18 -3.30 1.15
CA GLY A 207 1.03 -4.00 0.72
C GLY A 207 1.92 -4.52 1.86
N PHE A 208 2.12 -3.71 2.91
CA PHE A 208 2.89 -4.14 4.08
C PHE A 208 2.20 -5.27 4.86
N LEU A 209 0.88 -5.20 5.01
CA LEU A 209 0.11 -6.22 5.73
C LEU A 209 0.11 -7.56 4.98
N VAL A 210 -0.08 -7.52 3.67
CA VAL A 210 -0.01 -8.69 2.78
C VAL A 210 1.37 -9.35 2.83
N GLU A 211 2.44 -8.57 2.66
CA GLU A 211 3.80 -9.14 2.67
C GLU A 211 4.20 -9.63 4.07
N SER A 212 3.67 -9.03 5.14
CA SER A 212 3.82 -9.55 6.50
C SER A 212 3.12 -10.90 6.68
N TYR A 213 1.90 -11.04 6.13
CA TYR A 213 1.21 -12.33 6.13
C TYR A 213 1.99 -13.39 5.34
N ASN A 214 2.51 -13.04 4.16
CA ASN A 214 3.34 -13.95 3.38
C ASN A 214 4.60 -14.36 4.15
N TYR A 215 5.28 -13.41 4.81
CA TYR A 215 6.44 -13.67 5.66
C TYR A 215 6.14 -14.64 6.80
N LEU A 216 5.05 -14.40 7.55
CA LEU A 216 4.64 -15.24 8.68
C LEU A 216 4.13 -16.62 8.25
N THR A 217 3.74 -16.77 6.98
CA THR A 217 3.15 -18.00 6.46
C THR A 217 4.03 -18.74 5.44
N GLN A 218 5.31 -18.39 5.30
CA GLN A 218 6.23 -19.10 4.38
C GLN A 218 6.23 -20.63 4.58
N ASN A 219 6.05 -21.09 5.82
CA ASN A 219 5.94 -22.50 6.17
C ASN A 219 4.56 -22.85 6.75
N LYS A 220 3.46 -22.64 5.98
CA LYS A 220 2.07 -22.90 6.43
C LYS A 220 1.87 -24.25 7.12
N ALA A 221 2.52 -25.31 6.62
CA ALA A 221 2.40 -26.67 7.17
C ALA A 221 2.90 -26.80 8.63
N LYS A 222 3.69 -25.85 9.13
CA LYS A 222 4.18 -25.83 10.52
C LYS A 222 3.31 -25.00 11.46
N LEU A 223 2.27 -24.34 10.96
CA LEU A 223 1.40 -23.47 11.75
C LEU A 223 0.31 -24.31 12.43
N SER A 224 0.17 -24.15 13.74
CA SER A 224 -0.95 -24.71 14.48
C SER A 224 -2.26 -23.99 14.14
N SER A 225 -3.40 -24.63 14.38
CA SER A 225 -4.73 -24.03 14.18
C SER A 225 -4.90 -22.71 14.95
N ASN A 226 -4.38 -22.62 16.18
CA ASN A 226 -4.42 -21.39 16.98
C ASN A 226 -3.58 -20.27 16.35
N GLN A 227 -2.39 -20.59 15.82
CA GLN A 227 -1.58 -19.60 15.11
C GLN A 227 -2.28 -19.10 13.85
N MET A 228 -2.92 -19.99 13.09
CA MET A 228 -3.72 -19.61 11.93
C MET A 228 -4.91 -18.72 12.30
N GLU A 229 -5.62 -19.03 13.39
CA GLU A 229 -6.71 -18.21 13.91
C GLU A 229 -6.23 -16.80 14.31
N LYS A 230 -5.09 -16.71 14.99
CA LYS A 230 -4.48 -15.41 15.33
C LYS A 230 -4.14 -14.58 14.10
N LEU A 231 -3.57 -15.21 13.07
CA LEU A 231 -3.25 -14.57 11.79
C LEU A 231 -4.50 -14.03 11.10
N GLN A 232 -5.60 -14.78 11.13
CA GLN A 232 -6.87 -14.35 10.55
C GLN A 232 -7.50 -13.17 11.29
N ASN A 233 -7.50 -13.20 12.62
CA ASN A 233 -8.40 -12.35 13.41
C ASN A 233 -7.72 -11.21 14.17
N THR A 234 -6.45 -11.37 14.57
CA THR A 234 -5.84 -10.51 15.61
C THR A 234 -4.41 -10.05 15.30
N THR A 235 -3.93 -10.27 14.08
CA THR A 235 -2.54 -9.92 13.70
C THR A 235 -2.48 -8.62 12.90
N PHE A 236 -3.31 -8.45 11.87
CA PHE A 236 -3.16 -7.35 10.90
C PHE A 236 -4.18 -6.25 11.11
N TYR A 237 -3.68 -5.02 11.28
CA TYR A 237 -4.45 -3.82 11.53
C TYR A 237 -4.04 -2.70 10.55
N GLY A 238 -5.02 -1.98 10.02
CA GLY A 238 -4.76 -0.90 9.08
C GLY A 238 -5.71 0.28 9.21
N LYS A 239 -5.28 1.43 8.71
CA LYS A 239 -6.14 2.60 8.50
C LYS A 239 -5.85 3.21 7.14
N GLU A 240 -6.92 3.58 6.44
CA GLU A 240 -6.85 4.25 5.15
C GLU A 240 -7.94 5.30 5.05
N ILE A 241 -7.60 6.48 4.53
CA ILE A 241 -8.49 7.64 4.43
C ILE A 241 -9.15 7.73 3.04
N LYS A 242 -8.50 7.22 2.00
CA LYS A 242 -8.98 7.28 0.63
C LYS A 242 -9.82 6.04 0.34
N SER A 243 -11.08 6.25 -0.03
CA SER A 243 -12.05 5.18 -0.25
C SER A 243 -11.57 4.15 -1.27
N LEU A 244 -11.05 4.58 -2.43
CA LEU A 244 -10.48 3.68 -3.45
C LEU A 244 -9.35 2.82 -2.89
N ALA A 245 -8.39 3.43 -2.20
CA ALA A 245 -7.25 2.71 -1.64
C ALA A 245 -7.69 1.73 -0.54
N TYR A 246 -8.66 2.12 0.29
CA TYR A 246 -9.26 1.26 1.32
C TYR A 246 -9.87 0.00 0.69
N ILE A 247 -10.67 0.16 -0.36
CA ILE A 247 -11.33 -0.97 -1.05
C ILE A 247 -10.29 -1.91 -1.65
N ILE A 248 -9.28 -1.35 -2.32
CA ILE A 248 -8.17 -2.12 -2.89
C ILE A 248 -7.44 -2.88 -1.79
N GLY A 249 -7.14 -2.24 -0.65
CA GLY A 249 -6.48 -2.87 0.49
C GLY A 249 -7.31 -4.01 1.10
N ILE A 250 -8.62 -3.82 1.26
CA ILE A 250 -9.54 -4.88 1.74
C ILE A 250 -9.52 -6.06 0.78
N MET A 251 -9.72 -5.82 -0.52
CA MET A 251 -9.71 -6.87 -1.53
C MET A 251 -8.37 -7.59 -1.59
N ASN A 252 -7.27 -6.85 -1.49
CA ASN A 252 -5.94 -7.43 -1.54
C ASN A 252 -5.73 -8.40 -0.37
N MET A 253 -6.12 -8.02 0.85
CA MET A 253 -6.04 -8.89 2.03
C MET A 253 -6.93 -10.14 1.90
N ILE A 254 -8.16 -9.97 1.38
CA ILE A 254 -9.10 -11.08 1.14
C ILE A 254 -8.52 -12.10 0.14
N LEU A 255 -7.98 -11.63 -0.99
CA LEU A 255 -7.39 -12.50 -2.01
C LEU A 255 -6.13 -13.22 -1.51
N HIS A 256 -5.39 -12.62 -0.58
CA HIS A 256 -4.28 -13.29 0.11
C HIS A 256 -4.74 -14.23 1.24
N GLY A 257 -6.05 -14.33 1.47
CA GLY A 257 -6.67 -15.31 2.35
C GLY A 257 -6.91 -14.83 3.77
N ILE A 258 -6.97 -13.52 4.01
CA ILE A 258 -7.44 -12.93 5.27
C ILE A 258 -8.90 -12.53 5.07
N GLU A 259 -9.83 -13.33 5.60
CA GLU A 259 -11.27 -13.17 5.30
C GLU A 259 -11.81 -11.82 5.80
N ALA A 260 -11.44 -11.42 7.02
CA ALA A 260 -11.97 -10.20 7.63
C ALA A 260 -10.86 -9.30 8.22
N PRO A 261 -10.08 -8.60 7.38
CA PRO A 261 -8.92 -7.82 7.84
C PRO A 261 -9.33 -6.65 8.74
N ASN A 262 -8.57 -6.34 9.81
CA ASN A 262 -8.88 -5.22 10.71
C ASN A 262 -8.44 -3.86 10.11
N ILE A 263 -8.96 -3.49 8.94
CA ILE A 263 -8.68 -2.20 8.29
C ILE A 263 -9.87 -1.27 8.51
N ARG A 264 -9.62 -0.05 8.99
CA ARG A 264 -10.63 0.99 9.18
C ARG A 264 -10.53 2.05 8.09
N HIS A 265 -11.68 2.45 7.55
CA HIS A 265 -11.76 3.59 6.66
C HIS A 265 -11.86 4.88 7.48
N MET A 266 -10.72 5.50 7.79
CA MET A 266 -10.63 6.67 8.65
C MET A 266 -9.34 7.46 8.45
N ASN A 267 -9.35 8.72 8.89
CA ASN A 267 -8.14 9.51 8.98
C ASN A 267 -7.35 9.14 10.24
N THR A 268 -6.18 8.51 10.09
CA THR A 268 -5.30 8.19 11.23
C THR A 268 -4.95 9.42 12.07
N LEU A 269 -4.77 10.58 11.42
CA LEU A 269 -4.34 11.79 12.10
C LEU A 269 -5.49 12.53 12.80
N SER A 270 -6.75 12.13 12.60
CA SER A 270 -7.88 12.72 13.34
C SER A 270 -7.95 12.25 14.79
N GLU A 271 -7.23 11.19 15.15
CA GLU A 271 -7.12 10.73 16.53
C GLU A 271 -6.19 11.63 17.34
N ASN A 272 -6.60 11.98 18.56
CA ASN A 272 -5.73 12.70 19.48
C ASN A 272 -4.69 11.74 20.06
N ILE A 273 -3.41 12.06 19.87
CA ILE A 273 -2.29 11.21 20.32
C ILE A 273 -2.29 10.99 21.84
N ASN A 274 -2.90 11.89 22.60
CA ASN A 274 -2.99 11.80 24.06
C ASN A 274 -4.02 10.78 24.54
N ASP A 275 -4.99 10.44 23.69
CA ASP A 275 -6.04 9.47 24.02
C ASP A 275 -5.55 8.02 23.89
N ILE A 276 -4.42 7.80 23.19
CA ILE A 276 -3.82 6.48 22.97
C ILE A 276 -3.34 5.87 24.30
N GLN A 277 -4.02 4.79 24.71
CA GLN A 277 -3.70 4.00 25.90
C GLN A 277 -2.85 2.77 25.56
N GLU A 278 -2.35 2.05 26.56
CA GLU A 278 -1.54 0.84 26.36
C GLU A 278 -2.27 -0.25 25.55
N LYS A 279 -3.58 -0.39 25.77
CA LYS A 279 -4.43 -1.37 25.06
C LYS A 279 -4.55 -1.12 23.55
N ASP A 280 -4.29 0.11 23.11
CA ASP A 280 -4.45 0.54 21.71
C ASP A 280 -3.16 0.34 20.89
N ARG A 281 -2.10 -0.16 21.52
CA ARG A 281 -0.76 -0.23 20.94
C ARG A 281 -0.45 -1.54 20.22
N TYR A 282 0.50 -1.45 19.29
CA TYR A 282 0.93 -2.52 18.40
C TYR A 282 2.39 -2.93 18.66
N ASP A 283 2.70 -4.18 18.34
CA ASP A 283 4.05 -4.73 18.46
C ASP A 283 4.93 -4.30 17.28
N VAL A 284 4.32 -4.17 16.10
CA VAL A 284 5.02 -3.83 14.86
C VAL A 284 4.30 -2.71 14.10
N VAL A 285 5.05 -1.74 13.59
CA VAL A 285 4.56 -0.72 12.65
C VAL A 285 5.32 -0.77 11.34
N LEU A 286 4.60 -0.94 10.24
CA LEU A 286 5.15 -0.97 8.88
C LEU A 286 4.33 0.00 8.04
N ALA A 287 4.94 1.07 7.54
CA ALA A 287 4.18 2.11 6.87
C ALA A 287 4.99 2.92 5.85
N ASN A 288 4.30 3.38 4.82
CA ASN A 288 4.76 4.44 3.91
C ASN A 288 3.74 5.60 3.93
N PRO A 289 3.84 6.53 4.90
CA PRO A 289 2.94 7.68 4.97
C PRO A 289 3.09 8.62 3.76
N PRO A 290 2.05 9.41 3.43
CA PRO A 290 2.05 10.27 2.25
C PRO A 290 3.12 11.37 2.32
N PHE A 291 3.79 11.64 1.18
CA PHE A 291 4.91 12.59 1.08
C PHE A 291 4.50 14.05 0.89
N GLY A 292 3.25 14.46 1.05
CA GLY A 292 2.90 15.86 0.77
C GLY A 292 1.42 16.18 0.72
N ALA A 293 0.59 15.32 1.30
CA ALA A 293 -0.81 15.63 1.45
C ALA A 293 -0.96 16.85 2.35
N GLY A 294 -1.64 17.89 1.88
CA GLY A 294 -1.99 19.02 2.74
C GLY A 294 -2.93 18.58 3.85
N ILE A 295 -2.69 19.06 5.07
CA ILE A 295 -3.51 18.72 6.23
C ILE A 295 -4.15 19.95 6.85
N GLY A 296 -5.39 19.79 7.32
CA GLY A 296 -6.11 20.84 8.03
C GLY A 296 -5.38 21.27 9.31
N ARG A 297 -5.45 22.56 9.63
CA ARG A 297 -4.79 23.13 10.83
C ARG A 297 -5.38 22.57 12.14
N GLU A 298 -6.64 22.19 12.11
CA GLU A 298 -7.35 21.54 13.21
C GLU A 298 -6.73 20.19 13.59
N ILE A 299 -6.28 19.41 12.60
CA ILE A 299 -5.64 18.12 12.83
C ILE A 299 -4.32 18.28 13.59
N GLN A 300 -3.60 19.38 13.38
CA GLN A 300 -2.34 19.64 14.09
C GLN A 300 -2.54 19.75 15.61
N GLN A 301 -3.75 20.05 16.10
CA GLN A 301 -4.03 20.12 17.54
C GLN A 301 -3.99 18.76 18.23
N ASN A 302 -4.08 17.68 17.48
CA ASN A 302 -3.98 16.31 17.98
C ASN A 302 -2.55 15.89 18.33
N PHE A 303 -1.55 16.73 18.05
CA PHE A 303 -0.13 16.40 18.17
C PHE A 303 0.64 17.43 19.00
N PRO A 304 1.63 17.00 19.81
CA PRO A 304 2.48 17.91 20.57
C PRO A 304 3.38 18.73 19.65
N ILE A 305 3.97 18.12 18.62
CA ILE A 305 4.79 18.81 17.62
C ILE A 305 3.89 19.18 16.45
N LYS A 306 3.42 20.42 16.44
CA LYS A 306 2.54 20.96 15.40
C LYS A 306 3.33 21.25 14.13
N THR A 307 2.87 20.71 13.00
CA THR A 307 3.51 20.91 11.69
C THR A 307 2.53 20.69 10.56
N GLY A 308 2.78 21.35 9.42
CA GLY A 308 2.06 21.12 8.17
C GLY A 308 2.60 19.94 7.35
N GLU A 309 3.73 19.35 7.74
CA GLU A 309 4.28 18.16 7.08
C GLU A 309 3.57 16.89 7.60
N THR A 310 2.66 16.35 6.80
CA THR A 310 1.84 15.19 7.15
C THR A 310 2.65 13.97 7.56
N ALA A 311 3.79 13.71 6.92
CA ALA A 311 4.66 12.57 7.27
C ALA A 311 5.19 12.67 8.71
N PHE A 312 5.36 13.88 9.25
CA PHE A 312 5.85 14.09 10.61
C PHE A 312 4.77 13.82 11.66
N LEU A 313 3.51 14.15 11.36
CA LEU A 313 2.37 13.79 12.20
C LEU A 313 2.20 12.27 12.27
N PHE A 314 2.34 11.59 11.12
CA PHE A 314 2.38 10.12 11.08
C PHE A 314 3.53 9.53 11.89
N LEU A 315 4.74 10.06 11.80
CA LEU A 315 5.86 9.55 12.58
C LEU A 315 5.64 9.72 14.09
N GLN A 316 5.07 10.85 14.54
CA GLN A 316 4.64 11.02 15.94
C GLN A 316 3.62 9.94 16.35
N HIS A 317 2.60 9.72 15.52
CA HIS A 317 1.60 8.67 15.75
C HIS A 317 2.24 7.29 15.86
N PHE A 318 3.13 6.94 14.94
CA PHE A 318 3.81 5.64 14.93
C PHE A 318 4.70 5.43 16.16
N ILE A 319 5.44 6.46 16.59
CA ILE A 319 6.20 6.40 17.84
C ILE A 319 5.25 6.20 19.04
N LYS A 320 4.10 6.88 19.09
CA LYS A 320 3.15 6.73 20.21
C LYS A 320 2.46 5.36 20.21
N ILE A 321 2.02 4.86 19.06
CA ILE A 321 1.21 3.66 18.92
C ILE A 321 1.99 2.35 19.10
N LEU A 322 3.33 2.39 19.02
CA LEU A 322 4.15 1.23 19.36
C LEU A 322 4.10 0.93 20.87
N LYS A 323 4.09 -0.35 21.22
CA LYS A 323 4.40 -0.83 22.58
C LYS A 323 5.87 -0.59 22.91
N ALA A 324 6.24 -0.63 24.19
CA ALA A 324 7.64 -0.71 24.58
C ALA A 324 8.25 -2.03 24.05
N GLY A 325 9.43 -1.95 23.44
CA GLY A 325 10.05 -3.06 22.68
C GLY A 325 9.46 -3.28 21.28
N GLY A 326 8.43 -2.51 20.89
CA GLY A 326 7.83 -2.61 19.57
C GLY A 326 8.77 -2.09 18.47
N LYS A 327 8.70 -2.70 17.29
CA LYS A 327 9.62 -2.46 16.16
C LYS A 327 8.91 -1.74 15.02
N ALA A 328 9.63 -0.92 14.27
CA ALA A 328 9.07 -0.24 13.12
C ALA A 328 10.00 -0.16 11.91
N GLY A 329 9.38 -0.15 10.73
CA GLY A 329 9.99 0.18 9.45
C GLY A 329 9.13 1.21 8.73
N VAL A 330 9.58 2.47 8.70
CA VAL A 330 8.80 3.60 8.20
C VAL A 330 9.54 4.32 7.09
N VAL A 331 8.88 4.50 5.95
CA VAL A 331 9.40 5.32 4.84
C VAL A 331 9.13 6.80 5.11
N ILE A 332 10.10 7.66 4.87
CA ILE A 332 9.96 9.12 4.99
C ILE A 332 10.85 9.84 3.98
N LYS A 333 10.54 11.10 3.65
CA LYS A 333 11.46 11.93 2.84
C LYS A 333 12.83 12.03 3.49
N ASN A 334 13.88 12.00 2.67
CA ASN A 334 15.25 12.13 3.17
C ASN A 334 15.51 13.49 3.86
N THR A 335 14.77 14.54 3.48
CA THR A 335 14.85 15.87 4.10
C THR A 335 14.55 15.86 5.59
N PHE A 336 13.84 14.85 6.10
CA PHE A 336 13.66 14.64 7.54
C PHE A 336 15.00 14.58 8.29
N LEU A 337 16.07 14.07 7.67
CA LEU A 337 17.36 13.91 8.32
C LEU A 337 18.11 15.23 8.55
N SER A 338 17.84 16.27 7.74
CA SER A 338 18.64 17.51 7.71
C SER A 338 17.84 18.81 7.92
N ASN A 339 16.52 18.79 7.74
CA ASN A 339 15.73 20.02 7.83
C ASN A 339 15.86 20.69 9.21
N THR A 340 16.05 21.99 9.24
CA THR A 340 16.36 22.76 10.46
C THR A 340 15.16 23.49 11.06
N ASP A 341 13.97 23.34 10.50
CA ASP A 341 12.77 23.91 11.12
C ASP A 341 12.48 23.24 12.48
N ASN A 342 11.85 24.00 13.38
CA ASN A 342 11.61 23.57 14.76
C ASN A 342 10.89 22.22 14.85
N ALA A 343 9.95 21.92 13.93
CA ALA A 343 9.21 20.67 13.97
C ALA A 343 10.09 19.49 13.56
N SER A 344 10.91 19.64 12.51
CA SER A 344 11.92 18.65 12.11
C SER A 344 12.88 18.31 13.25
N VAL A 345 13.47 19.34 13.88
CA VAL A 345 14.44 19.19 14.98
C VAL A 345 13.79 18.50 16.18
N SER A 346 12.61 18.98 16.60
CA SER A 346 11.89 18.43 17.75
C SER A 346 11.50 16.97 17.53
N LEU A 347 11.11 16.61 16.30
CA LEU A 347 10.72 15.25 15.96
C LEU A 347 11.92 14.30 15.87
N ARG A 348 13.05 14.75 15.31
CA ARG A 348 14.31 13.98 15.36
C ARG A 348 14.75 13.72 16.79
N LYS A 349 14.71 14.75 17.63
CA LYS A 349 14.97 14.62 19.07
C LYS A 349 14.06 13.60 19.72
N LEU A 350 12.73 13.72 19.53
CA LEU A 350 11.75 12.77 20.06
C LEU A 350 12.07 11.33 19.64
N LEU A 351 12.36 11.10 18.36
CA LEU A 351 12.72 9.79 17.83
C LEU A 351 13.99 9.24 18.48
N LEU A 352 15.05 10.05 18.59
CA LEU A 352 16.33 9.61 19.14
C LEU A 352 16.28 9.38 20.66
N GLU A 353 15.47 10.13 21.40
CA GLU A 353 15.33 9.98 22.85
C GLU A 353 14.37 8.84 23.23
N SER A 354 13.31 8.62 22.45
CA SER A 354 12.25 7.65 22.79
C SER A 354 12.45 6.28 22.14
N CYS A 355 13.21 6.22 21.04
CA CYS A 355 13.41 5.02 20.25
C CYS A 355 14.89 4.80 19.96
N ASN A 356 15.22 3.55 19.65
CA ASN A 356 16.53 3.11 19.20
C ASN A 356 16.47 3.04 17.67
N LEU A 357 16.74 4.16 17.01
CA LEU A 357 16.91 4.26 15.56
C LEU A 357 18.22 3.55 15.18
N HIS A 358 18.12 2.25 14.97
CA HIS A 358 19.30 1.42 14.80
C HIS A 358 19.78 1.34 13.34
N THR A 359 18.90 1.64 12.37
CA THR A 359 19.24 1.55 10.94
C THR A 359 18.50 2.60 10.11
N VAL A 360 19.20 3.21 9.16
CA VAL A 360 18.63 4.06 8.12
C VAL A 360 19.08 3.55 6.75
N LEU A 361 18.11 3.26 5.87
CA LEU A 361 18.36 2.92 4.47
C LEU A 361 18.08 4.15 3.60
N ASP A 362 19.11 4.73 3.00
CA ASP A 362 19.00 5.86 2.06
C ASP A 362 18.76 5.34 0.63
N LEU A 363 17.61 5.70 0.06
CA LEU A 363 17.15 5.19 -1.24
C LEU A 363 17.47 6.20 -2.36
N PRO A 364 17.89 5.73 -3.54
CA PRO A 364 18.15 6.61 -4.67
C PRO A 364 16.85 7.23 -5.19
N GLY A 365 17.01 8.38 -5.86
CA GLY A 365 15.89 9.03 -6.56
C GLY A 365 15.27 8.10 -7.60
N GLY A 366 13.96 8.22 -7.82
CA GLY A 366 13.23 7.36 -8.75
C GLY A 366 12.77 6.03 -8.18
N THR A 367 13.08 5.72 -6.91
CA THR A 367 12.52 4.54 -6.19
C THR A 367 10.99 4.56 -6.20
N PHE A 368 10.41 5.72 -5.93
CA PHE A 368 8.97 5.98 -6.06
C PHE A 368 8.71 6.75 -7.35
N ALA A 369 8.24 6.05 -8.38
CA ALA A 369 7.99 6.65 -9.69
C ALA A 369 6.94 7.78 -9.59
N GLY A 370 7.27 8.96 -10.10
CA GLY A 370 6.36 10.11 -10.11
C GLY A 370 6.32 10.94 -8.81
N ALA A 371 6.94 10.49 -7.71
CA ALA A 371 6.92 11.21 -6.45
C ALA A 371 7.85 12.45 -6.42
N GLY A 372 8.91 12.47 -7.24
CA GLY A 372 9.85 13.59 -7.33
C GLY A 372 10.71 13.84 -6.08
N VAL A 373 10.65 12.95 -5.08
CA VAL A 373 11.37 13.07 -3.81
C VAL A 373 12.31 11.89 -3.58
N LYS A 374 13.42 12.15 -2.88
CA LYS A 374 14.26 11.10 -2.29
C LYS A 374 13.69 10.69 -0.93
N THR A 375 13.83 9.41 -0.60
CA THR A 375 13.24 8.83 0.60
C THR A 375 14.28 8.00 1.34
N VAL A 376 14.04 7.80 2.61
CA VAL A 376 14.79 6.89 3.46
C VAL A 376 13.82 5.96 4.17
N VAL A 377 14.30 4.80 4.60
CA VAL A 377 13.59 3.94 5.55
C VAL A 377 14.24 4.06 6.92
N LEU A 378 13.43 4.40 7.91
CA LEU A 378 13.82 4.41 9.32
C LEU A 378 13.44 3.06 9.94
N PHE A 379 14.42 2.39 10.55
CA PHE A 379 14.18 1.20 11.36
C PHE A 379 14.52 1.48 12.82
N PHE A 380 13.52 1.35 13.68
CA PHE A 380 13.66 1.69 15.09
C PHE A 380 12.84 0.79 16.01
N GLU A 381 13.29 0.70 17.26
CA GLU A 381 12.58 0.01 18.34
C GLU A 381 12.24 1.01 19.45
N LYS A 382 11.03 0.96 20.01
CA LYS A 382 10.59 1.90 21.03
C LYS A 382 11.05 1.50 22.43
N GLY A 383 11.46 2.48 23.23
CA GLY A 383 11.68 2.34 24.68
C GLY A 383 13.13 2.43 25.12
N VAL A 384 14.08 2.50 24.17
CA VAL A 384 15.51 2.69 24.45
C VAL A 384 16.02 3.83 23.61
N ALA A 385 16.72 4.81 24.20
CA ALA A 385 17.29 5.92 23.44
C ALA A 385 18.36 5.45 22.44
N THR A 386 18.42 6.13 21.29
CA THR A 386 19.39 5.85 20.22
C THR A 386 20.80 6.24 20.68
N LYS A 387 21.73 5.30 20.54
CA LYS A 387 23.17 5.56 20.76
C LYS A 387 23.94 5.63 19.44
N LYS A 388 23.65 4.70 18.53
CA LYS A 388 24.35 4.57 17.26
C LYS A 388 23.36 4.23 16.15
N VAL A 389 23.50 4.90 15.02
CA VAL A 389 22.69 4.69 13.82
C VAL A 389 23.59 4.09 12.74
N TRP A 390 23.25 2.90 12.24
CA TRP A 390 23.92 2.34 11.07
C TRP A 390 23.23 2.81 9.79
N PHE A 391 23.97 3.48 8.93
CA PHE A 391 23.47 3.98 7.65
C PHE A 391 23.89 3.03 6.54
N TYR A 392 22.98 2.81 5.61
CA TYR A 392 23.27 2.18 4.33
C TYR A 392 22.73 3.06 3.21
N GLN A 393 23.61 3.49 2.32
CA GLN A 393 23.24 4.23 1.11
C GLN A 393 23.17 3.29 -0.08
N LEU A 394 21.98 3.13 -0.65
CA LEU A 394 21.78 2.32 -1.83
C LEU A 394 22.26 3.06 -3.08
N ASN A 395 23.52 2.81 -3.45
CA ASN A 395 24.11 3.32 -4.69
C ASN A 395 23.92 2.30 -5.82
N LEU A 396 23.39 2.75 -6.96
CA LEU A 396 23.14 1.92 -8.12
C LEU A 396 23.79 2.57 -9.35
N ASP A 397 24.36 1.76 -10.24
CA ASP A 397 24.99 2.24 -11.49
C ASP A 397 23.97 2.64 -12.58
N ARG A 398 22.71 2.80 -12.20
CA ARG A 398 21.60 3.11 -13.10
C ARG A 398 20.53 3.91 -12.36
N ASN A 399 19.82 4.76 -13.12
CA ASN A 399 18.69 5.53 -12.58
C ASN A 399 17.45 4.63 -12.45
N LEU A 400 16.75 4.78 -11.32
CA LEU A 400 15.46 4.12 -11.12
C LEU A 400 14.32 4.91 -11.78
N GLY A 401 13.30 4.20 -12.21
CA GLY A 401 12.09 4.78 -12.79
C GLY A 401 11.13 3.70 -13.28
N LYS A 402 10.11 4.11 -14.06
CA LYS A 402 9.07 3.19 -14.55
C LYS A 402 9.63 2.02 -15.38
N THR A 403 10.61 2.29 -16.24
CA THR A 403 11.25 1.29 -17.12
C THR A 403 12.33 0.47 -16.43
N ASN A 404 12.87 0.97 -15.32
CA ASN A 404 13.95 0.33 -14.57
C ASN A 404 13.65 0.42 -13.07
N PRO A 405 12.66 -0.35 -12.58
CA PRO A 405 12.23 -0.27 -11.19
C PRO A 405 13.23 -0.93 -10.24
N LEU A 406 13.13 -0.55 -8.95
CA LEU A 406 13.85 -1.21 -7.86
C LEU A 406 13.49 -2.70 -7.84
N ASN A 407 14.48 -3.56 -7.67
CA ASN A 407 14.30 -5.02 -7.58
C ASN A 407 15.01 -5.60 -6.35
N GLU A 408 14.78 -6.88 -6.05
CA GLU A 408 15.32 -7.53 -4.84
C GLU A 408 16.84 -7.63 -4.86
N LYS A 409 17.46 -7.84 -6.04
CA LYS A 409 18.92 -7.92 -6.17
C LYS A 409 19.62 -6.62 -5.76
N ASP A 410 18.97 -5.48 -6.05
CA ASP A 410 19.47 -4.17 -5.62
C ASP A 410 19.62 -4.09 -4.09
N LEU A 411 18.79 -4.82 -3.33
CA LEU A 411 18.70 -4.75 -1.87
C LEU A 411 19.41 -5.91 -1.14
N GLU A 412 19.92 -6.91 -1.86
CA GLU A 412 20.55 -8.11 -1.28
C GLU A 412 21.74 -7.78 -0.38
N GLU A 413 22.62 -6.87 -0.81
CA GLU A 413 23.78 -6.45 -0.01
C GLU A 413 23.34 -5.77 1.30
N PHE A 414 22.34 -4.89 1.24
CA PHE A 414 21.78 -4.24 2.42
C PHE A 414 21.25 -5.27 3.41
N VAL A 415 20.38 -6.20 2.96
CA VAL A 415 19.80 -7.24 3.83
C VAL A 415 20.88 -8.12 4.47
N LYS A 416 21.96 -8.43 3.71
CA LYS A 416 23.09 -9.20 4.23
C LYS A 416 23.86 -8.45 5.30
N LEU A 417 24.26 -7.20 5.02
CA LEU A 417 25.10 -6.41 5.93
C LEU A 417 24.34 -5.88 7.14
N GLN A 418 23.02 -5.64 7.01
CA GLN A 418 22.19 -5.12 8.09
C GLN A 418 22.17 -6.06 9.31
N LYS A 419 22.21 -7.38 9.10
CA LYS A 419 22.23 -8.39 10.18
C LYS A 419 23.42 -8.23 11.13
N THR A 420 24.58 -7.84 10.61
CA THR A 420 25.81 -7.66 11.39
C THR A 420 26.22 -6.19 11.54
N LYS A 421 25.48 -5.26 10.90
CA LYS A 421 25.82 -3.84 10.76
C LYS A 421 27.27 -3.63 10.30
N ALA A 422 27.73 -4.47 9.37
CA ALA A 422 29.09 -4.43 8.86
C ALA A 422 29.34 -3.13 8.08
N LYS A 423 30.58 -2.63 8.10
CA LYS A 423 31.01 -1.47 7.29
C LYS A 423 31.28 -1.91 5.86
N SER A 424 30.96 -1.05 4.90
CA SER A 424 31.24 -1.24 3.48
C SER A 424 31.37 0.11 2.78
N ALA A 425 31.67 0.13 1.48
CA ALA A 425 31.65 1.36 0.69
C ALA A 425 30.28 2.08 0.73
N ASN A 426 29.20 1.34 0.98
CA ASN A 426 27.83 1.83 1.07
C ASN A 426 27.34 2.03 2.51
N SER A 427 28.11 1.69 3.54
CA SER A 427 27.62 1.70 4.92
C SER A 427 28.60 2.19 5.97
N TRP A 428 28.08 2.92 6.95
CA TRP A 428 28.84 3.50 8.05
C TRP A 428 27.97 3.62 9.31
N THR A 429 28.57 4.03 10.43
CA THR A 429 27.85 4.21 11.70
C THR A 429 28.10 5.60 12.23
N VAL A 430 27.02 6.26 12.65
CA VAL A 430 27.05 7.56 13.31
C VAL A 430 26.78 7.34 14.79
N ASP A 431 27.63 7.93 15.64
CA ASP A 431 27.38 8.00 17.08
C ASP A 431 26.53 9.24 17.37
N VAL A 432 25.41 9.05 18.06
CA VAL A 432 24.49 10.16 18.39
C VAL A 432 25.13 11.14 19.35
N ALA A 433 26.16 10.74 20.12
CA ALA A 433 26.92 11.69 20.92
C ALA A 433 27.75 12.68 20.09
N ASN A 434 28.02 12.35 18.81
CA ASN A 434 28.87 13.15 17.93
C ASN A 434 28.10 14.02 16.93
N ILE A 435 26.76 13.93 16.89
CA ILE A 435 25.95 14.83 16.07
C ILE A 435 25.73 16.14 16.80
N ASP A 436 25.35 17.18 16.05
CA ASP A 436 24.92 18.45 16.61
C ASP A 436 23.67 18.25 17.48
N GLN A 437 23.77 18.59 18.78
CA GLN A 437 22.69 18.39 19.76
C GLN A 437 21.64 19.51 19.75
N GLU A 438 21.86 20.60 19.01
CA GLU A 438 20.85 21.63 18.77
C GLU A 438 19.96 21.25 17.60
N THR A 439 20.57 20.74 16.51
CA THR A 439 19.84 20.41 15.28
C THR A 439 19.43 18.94 15.19
N PHE A 440 20.11 18.03 15.90
CA PHE A 440 19.98 16.58 15.75
C PHE A 440 20.10 16.12 14.29
N ASP A 441 20.99 16.76 13.51
CA ASP A 441 21.18 16.43 12.09
C ASP A 441 21.73 15.00 11.92
N LEU A 442 21.04 14.20 11.10
CA LEU A 442 21.37 12.80 10.80
C LEU A 442 21.82 12.58 9.35
N SER A 443 21.99 13.64 8.56
CA SER A 443 22.33 13.60 7.14
C SER A 443 23.83 13.37 6.86
N ALA A 444 24.47 12.53 7.69
CA ALA A 444 25.89 12.22 7.58
C ALA A 444 26.22 11.78 6.15
N LYS A 445 27.13 12.51 5.48
CA LYS A 445 27.62 12.10 4.16
C LYS A 445 28.36 10.76 4.29
N ASN A 446 28.20 9.89 3.30
CA ASN A 446 28.92 8.63 3.24
C ASN A 446 30.44 8.90 3.28
N PRO A 447 31.14 8.54 4.36
CA PRO A 447 32.57 8.84 4.51
C PRO A 447 33.45 7.94 3.64
N ASN A 448 32.89 6.86 3.09
CA ASN A 448 33.62 5.85 2.32
C ASN A 448 33.57 6.12 0.82
N LYS A 449 32.78 7.10 0.36
CA LYS A 449 32.81 7.56 -1.02
C LYS A 449 33.99 8.52 -1.17
N ALA A 450 34.93 8.23 -2.06
CA ALA A 450 35.90 9.22 -2.50
C ALA A 450 35.11 10.46 -2.93
N GLU A 451 35.54 11.66 -2.50
CA GLU A 451 34.88 12.91 -2.90
C GLU A 451 34.55 12.84 -4.39
N GLU A 452 33.26 12.90 -4.74
CA GLU A 452 32.86 13.14 -6.12
C GLU A 452 33.66 14.36 -6.56
N ALA A 453 34.53 14.18 -7.56
CA ALA A 453 35.36 15.24 -8.10
C ALA A 453 34.48 16.48 -8.20
N ALA A 454 34.88 17.55 -7.48
CA ALA A 454 34.08 18.76 -7.31
C ALA A 454 33.29 19.04 -8.58
N LEU A 455 31.96 19.16 -8.46
CA LEU A 455 31.04 19.58 -9.54
C LEU A 455 31.82 20.45 -10.53
N ARG A 456 31.96 19.98 -11.78
CA ARG A 456 32.82 20.63 -12.80
C ARG A 456 32.72 22.14 -12.62
N ASN A 457 33.86 22.80 -12.41
CA ASN A 457 33.92 24.25 -12.17
C ASN A 457 32.89 24.94 -13.10
N PRO A 458 32.00 25.82 -12.60
CA PRO A 458 30.97 26.46 -13.42
C PRO A 458 31.50 27.05 -14.74
N LYS A 459 32.77 27.48 -14.77
CA LYS A 459 33.47 27.88 -16.00
C LYS A 459 33.60 26.76 -17.03
N LEU A 460 33.99 25.55 -16.61
CA LEU A 460 34.09 24.36 -17.48
C LEU A 460 32.71 23.92 -18.00
N ILE A 461 31.65 24.09 -17.20
CA ILE A 461 30.28 23.84 -17.65
C ILE A 461 29.89 24.87 -18.73
N LEU A 462 30.17 26.15 -18.50
CA LEU A 462 29.94 27.23 -19.46
C LEU A 462 30.72 27.04 -20.77
N GLU A 463 31.97 26.60 -20.71
CA GLU A 463 32.78 26.29 -21.89
C GLU A 463 32.22 25.10 -22.67
N ALA A 464 31.77 24.05 -21.98
CA ALA A 464 31.12 22.91 -22.62
C ALA A 464 29.79 23.30 -23.29
N MET A 465 28.99 24.16 -22.65
CA MET A 465 27.76 24.69 -23.24
C MET A 465 28.04 25.51 -24.50
N LYS A 466 29.00 26.43 -24.45
CA LYS A 466 29.41 27.21 -25.64
C LYS A 466 29.88 26.34 -26.80
N LYS A 467 30.59 25.25 -26.50
CA LYS A 467 31.05 24.30 -27.52
C LYS A 467 29.89 23.55 -28.16
N LEU A 468 28.94 23.08 -27.36
CA LEU A 468 27.72 22.42 -27.85
C LEU A 468 26.84 23.37 -28.67
N ASP A 469 26.70 24.63 -28.26
CA ASP A 469 25.96 25.64 -29.03
C ASP A 469 26.62 25.90 -30.39
N ALA A 470 27.96 26.01 -30.44
CA ALA A 470 28.69 26.18 -31.69
C ALA A 470 28.58 24.95 -32.63
N GLU A 471 28.53 23.74 -32.07
CA GLU A 471 28.28 22.51 -32.83
C GLU A 471 26.83 22.47 -33.36
N ALA A 472 25.84 22.83 -32.54
CA ALA A 472 24.45 22.92 -32.94
C ALA A 472 24.23 23.98 -34.03
N GLU A 473 24.89 25.13 -33.93
CA GLU A 473 24.82 26.20 -34.92
C GLU A 473 25.46 25.78 -36.26
N LYS A 474 26.59 25.04 -36.23
CA LYS A 474 27.18 24.43 -37.43
C LYS A 474 26.22 23.45 -38.10
N ILE A 475 25.55 22.59 -37.33
CA ILE A 475 24.57 21.63 -37.84
C ILE A 475 23.38 22.37 -38.46
N LEU A 476 22.86 23.39 -37.77
CA LEU A 476 21.75 24.22 -38.26
C LEU A 476 22.10 24.92 -39.58
N ASN A 477 23.29 25.48 -39.69
CA ASN A 477 23.77 26.14 -40.91
C ASN A 477 23.99 25.14 -42.05
N SER A 478 24.48 23.94 -41.75
CA SER A 478 24.56 22.83 -42.72
C SER A 478 23.19 22.39 -43.24
N ILE A 479 22.14 22.49 -42.43
CA ILE A 479 20.78 22.15 -42.86
C ILE A 479 20.21 23.30 -43.71
N LYS A 480 20.40 24.56 -43.28
CA LYS A 480 19.98 25.74 -44.04
C LYS A 480 20.64 25.84 -45.41
N SER A 481 21.90 25.41 -45.57
CA SER A 481 22.58 25.42 -46.87
C SER A 481 22.12 24.33 -47.83
N LYS A 482 21.25 23.41 -47.38
CA LYS A 482 20.65 22.33 -48.17
C LYS A 482 19.17 22.56 -48.47
N LEU A 483 18.60 23.63 -47.91
CA LEU A 483 17.30 24.21 -48.28
C LEU A 483 17.55 25.34 -49.29
#